data_AF-A0A212DFQ1-F1
#
_entry.id   AF-A0A212DFQ1-F1
#
_cell.length_a   1.000
_cell.length_b   1.000
_cell.length_c   1.000
_cell.angle_alpha   90.00
_cell.angle_beta   90.00
_cell.angle_gamma   90.00
#
_symmetry.space_group_name_H-M   'P 1'
#
loop_
_entity.id
_entity.type
_entity.pdbx_description
1 polymer ?
#
loop_
_entity_poly.entity_id
_entity_poly.type
_entity_poly.pdbx_seq_one_letter_code
_entity_poly.pdbx_strand_id
1 'polypeptide(L)'
;SESHQFRVMAAVLRHCLLIVGPTEDKTEELHSNAVNLLSNVPVSCLDVLICPLTHEETAQEATTVDELPSDKTAEKETVLKSNTMVYNGMNMEAIHVLLNFMEKRIDKGSSYREGLTPVLSLLTECSRAHRNIRKFLKDQVLPPLRDVTNRPEVGSTVRNKLVRLMTHVDLGVKQIAAEFLFVLCKER
;
A
#
# COMPACT_ATOMS: atom_id res chain seq x y z
N SER A 1 0.13 -17.89 22.59
CA SER A 1 -1.17 -17.19 22.61
C SER A 1 -1.62 -16.95 21.19
N GLU A 2 -2.92 -17.03 20.91
CA GLU A 2 -3.54 -16.89 19.59
C GLU A 2 -3.11 -15.59 18.86
N SER A 3 -3.03 -14.47 19.58
CA SER A 3 -2.57 -13.19 19.03
C SER A 3 -1.13 -13.21 18.50
N HIS A 4 -0.25 -14.05 19.08
CA HIS A 4 1.11 -14.20 18.58
C HIS A 4 1.14 -14.92 17.23
N GLN A 5 0.29 -15.94 17.06
CA GLN A 5 0.19 -16.67 15.79
C GLN A 5 -0.31 -15.75 14.66
N PHE A 6 -1.30 -14.90 14.95
CA PHE A 6 -1.77 -13.90 13.99
C PHE A 6 -0.69 -12.89 13.60
N ARG A 7 0.15 -12.44 14.55
CA ARG A 7 1.28 -11.54 14.25
C ARG A 7 2.35 -12.20 13.38
N VAL A 8 2.67 -13.47 13.64
CA VAL A 8 3.61 -14.24 12.79
C VAL A 8 3.04 -14.41 11.39
N MET A 9 1.75 -14.76 11.27
CA MET A 9 1.09 -14.86 9.97
C MET A 9 1.10 -13.52 9.22
N ALA A 10 0.78 -12.41 9.89
CA ALA A 10 0.86 -11.07 9.31
C ALA A 10 2.27 -10.72 8.83
N ALA A 11 3.33 -11.12 9.56
CA ALA A 11 4.72 -10.94 9.15
C ALA A 11 5.06 -11.72 7.88
N VAL A 12 4.60 -12.97 7.76
CA VAL A 12 4.78 -13.78 6.54
C VAL A 12 4.03 -13.14 5.36
N LEU A 13 2.80 -12.69 5.58
CA LEU A 13 2.00 -12.02 4.55
C LEU A 13 2.62 -10.68 4.13
N ARG A 14 3.23 -9.94 5.06
CA ARG A 14 4.05 -8.76 4.73
C ARG A 14 5.16 -9.13 3.76
N HIS A 15 5.89 -10.22 4.02
CA HIS A 15 6.94 -10.68 3.12
C HIS A 15 6.39 -11.07 1.75
N CYS A 16 5.23 -11.75 1.69
CA CYS A 16 4.55 -12.08 0.44
C CYS A 16 4.17 -10.83 -0.38
N LEU A 17 3.79 -9.73 0.26
CA LEU A 17 3.50 -8.46 -0.42
C LEU A 17 4.75 -7.82 -1.03
N LEU A 18 5.94 -8.06 -0.47
CA LEU A 18 7.20 -7.51 -0.96
C LEU A 18 7.88 -8.38 -2.02
N ILE A 19 7.41 -9.61 -2.21
CA ILE A 19 7.92 -10.51 -3.26
C ILE A 19 7.32 -10.13 -4.61
N VAL A 20 8.19 -10.12 -5.63
CA VAL A 20 7.80 -10.09 -7.03
C VAL A 20 7.86 -11.52 -7.57
N GLY A 21 6.73 -12.01 -8.08
CA GLY A 21 6.63 -13.31 -8.72
C GLY A 21 7.32 -13.34 -10.09
N PRO A 22 7.42 -14.53 -10.72
CA PRO A 22 8.08 -14.70 -12.01
C PRO A 22 7.37 -13.95 -13.15
N THR A 23 6.08 -13.68 -13.01
CA THR A 23 5.27 -12.89 -13.95
C THR A 23 4.43 -11.87 -13.17
N GLU A 24 3.96 -10.83 -13.85
CA GLU A 24 3.05 -9.85 -13.24
C GLU A 24 1.77 -10.51 -12.73
N ASP A 25 1.18 -11.42 -13.53
CA ASP A 25 -0.03 -12.16 -13.14
C ASP A 25 0.16 -12.97 -11.86
N LYS A 26 1.32 -13.64 -11.72
CA LYS A 26 1.62 -14.44 -10.52
C LYS A 26 1.89 -13.57 -9.29
N THR A 27 2.46 -12.39 -9.51
CA THR A 27 2.62 -11.39 -8.46
C THR A 27 1.26 -10.88 -7.98
N GLU A 28 0.37 -10.55 -8.92
CA GLU A 28 -0.97 -10.07 -8.59
C GLU A 28 -1.79 -11.15 -7.87
N GLU A 29 -1.71 -12.41 -8.29
CA GLU A 29 -2.36 -13.55 -7.64
C GLU A 29 -1.85 -13.72 -6.19
N LEU A 30 -0.54 -13.66 -5.99
CA LEU A 30 0.07 -13.72 -4.67
C LEU A 30 -0.40 -12.58 -3.77
N HIS A 31 -0.37 -11.34 -4.27
CA HIS A 31 -0.82 -10.16 -3.52
C HIS A 31 -2.31 -10.24 -3.19
N SER A 32 -3.14 -10.72 -4.12
CA SER A 32 -4.57 -10.91 -3.89
C SER A 32 -4.85 -11.92 -2.79
N ASN A 33 -4.15 -13.05 -2.80
CA ASN A 33 -4.26 -14.08 -1.76
C ASN A 33 -3.78 -13.53 -0.41
N ALA A 34 -2.68 -12.77 -0.40
CA ALA A 34 -2.16 -12.17 0.81
C ALA A 34 -3.14 -11.16 1.42
N VAL A 35 -3.73 -10.28 0.61
CA VAL A 35 -4.77 -9.32 1.04
C VAL A 35 -5.98 -10.02 1.63
N ASN A 36 -6.47 -11.06 0.98
CA ASN A 36 -7.63 -11.82 1.46
C ASN A 36 -7.36 -12.45 2.83
N LEU A 37 -6.16 -13.00 3.05
CA LEU A 37 -5.77 -13.54 4.34
C LEU A 37 -5.56 -12.45 5.39
N LEU A 38 -4.92 -11.33 5.05
CA LEU A 38 -4.73 -10.18 5.94
C LEU A 38 -6.07 -9.57 6.39
N SER A 39 -7.09 -9.59 5.54
CA SER A 39 -8.42 -9.09 5.88
C SER A 39 -9.13 -9.92 6.97
N ASN A 40 -8.65 -11.14 7.23
CA ASN A 40 -9.14 -12.00 8.31
C ASN A 40 -8.30 -11.89 9.60
N VAL A 41 -7.21 -11.11 9.58
CA VAL A 41 -6.34 -10.91 10.74
C VAL A 41 -6.92 -9.83 11.66
N PRO A 42 -6.90 -10.01 13.00
CA PRO A 42 -7.32 -8.96 13.92
C PRO A 42 -6.52 -7.67 13.73
N VAL A 43 -7.21 -6.53 13.74
CA VAL A 43 -6.62 -5.19 13.48
C VAL A 43 -5.44 -4.85 14.38
N SER A 44 -5.41 -5.39 15.61
CA SER A 44 -4.31 -5.22 16.56
C SER A 44 -2.98 -5.82 16.10
N CYS A 45 -2.99 -6.67 15.08
CA CYS A 45 -1.80 -7.35 14.54
C CYS A 45 -1.34 -6.77 13.19
N LEU A 46 -2.07 -5.80 12.63
CA LEU A 46 -1.73 -5.15 11.36
C LEU A 46 -0.60 -4.11 11.52
N ASP A 47 -0.25 -3.76 12.75
CA ASP A 47 0.94 -2.98 13.09
C ASP A 47 2.23 -3.64 12.58
N VAL A 48 2.27 -4.96 12.47
CA VAL A 48 3.41 -5.72 11.91
C VAL A 48 3.68 -5.41 10.44
N LEU A 49 2.72 -4.82 9.70
CA LEU A 49 2.93 -4.41 8.31
C LEU A 49 3.95 -3.28 8.18
N ILE A 50 4.15 -2.50 9.25
CA ILE A 50 5.12 -1.41 9.32
C ILE A 50 6.17 -1.71 10.39
N CYS A 51 7.42 -1.36 10.12
CA CYS A 51 8.50 -1.55 11.08
C CYS A 51 9.20 -0.22 11.33
N PRO A 52 9.56 0.11 12.60
CA PRO A 52 10.52 1.18 12.86
C PRO A 52 11.84 0.84 12.15
N LEU A 53 12.38 1.78 11.41
CA LEU A 53 13.72 1.62 10.86
C LEU A 53 14.72 1.82 12.00
N THR A 54 15.53 0.81 12.28
CA THR A 54 16.70 1.00 13.13
C THR A 54 17.70 1.89 12.40
N HIS A 55 18.44 2.72 13.14
CA HIS A 55 19.35 3.78 12.65
C HIS A 55 20.48 3.33 11.70
N GLU A 56 20.47 2.10 11.19
CA GLU A 56 21.51 1.57 10.29
C GLU A 56 21.17 1.75 8.80
N GLU A 57 19.90 1.98 8.43
CA GLU A 57 19.49 2.14 7.01
C GLU A 57 19.54 3.60 6.50
N THR A 58 19.77 4.58 7.38
CA THR A 58 19.82 6.02 6.99
C THR A 58 21.20 6.51 6.55
N ALA A 59 22.23 5.65 6.58
CA ALA A 59 23.62 6.05 6.36
C ALA A 59 24.18 5.78 4.94
N GLN A 60 23.39 5.28 3.99
CA GLN A 60 23.90 4.86 2.66
C GLN A 60 23.36 5.66 1.45
N GLU A 61 22.88 6.89 1.63
CA GLU A 61 22.48 7.77 0.50
C GLU A 61 23.41 8.98 0.25
N ALA A 62 24.60 9.01 0.84
CA ALA A 62 25.54 10.13 0.63
C ALA A 62 26.94 9.67 0.24
N THR A 63 27.10 9.08 -0.95
CA THR A 63 28.33 8.97 -1.80
C THR A 63 28.04 7.90 -2.88
N THR A 64 28.22 8.05 -4.20
CA THR A 64 29.12 8.85 -5.04
C THR A 64 28.46 9.12 -6.40
N VAL A 65 28.62 10.34 -6.90
CA VAL A 65 28.55 10.65 -8.34
C VAL A 65 29.99 10.69 -8.81
N ASP A 66 30.48 9.64 -9.48
CA ASP A 66 31.38 9.79 -10.63
C ASP A 66 31.77 8.44 -11.27
N GLU A 67 31.70 8.46 -12.61
CA GLU A 67 32.47 7.70 -13.61
C GLU A 67 32.23 6.20 -13.91
N LEU A 68 32.23 5.93 -15.21
CA LEU A 68 32.26 4.67 -16.00
C LEU A 68 33.53 4.76 -16.89
N PRO A 69 34.21 3.71 -17.46
CA PRO A 69 33.81 2.32 -17.79
C PRO A 69 34.82 1.17 -17.50
N SER A 70 34.32 -0.09 -17.51
CA SER A 70 34.70 -1.17 -18.46
C SER A 70 34.85 -2.59 -17.86
N ASP A 71 34.35 -3.54 -18.65
CA ASP A 71 34.70 -4.96 -18.76
C ASP A 71 34.07 -6.04 -17.85
N LYS A 72 33.92 -7.20 -18.48
CA LYS A 72 33.02 -8.34 -18.23
C LYS A 72 33.38 -9.16 -16.98
N THR A 73 32.37 -9.79 -16.36
CA THR A 73 32.18 -11.26 -16.20
C THR A 73 31.07 -11.51 -15.16
N ALA A 74 30.37 -12.64 -15.30
CA ALA A 74 29.17 -13.05 -14.57
C ALA A 74 29.26 -12.98 -13.04
N GLU A 75 28.26 -12.32 -12.44
CA GLU A 75 27.48 -12.75 -11.27
C GLU A 75 26.27 -11.79 -11.22
N LYS A 76 25.09 -12.28 -11.61
CA LYS A 76 23.87 -11.47 -11.61
C LYS A 76 23.27 -11.46 -10.22
N GLU A 77 24.02 -10.93 -9.27
CA GLU A 77 23.54 -10.57 -7.95
C GLU A 77 22.67 -9.33 -8.14
N THR A 78 21.36 -9.52 -8.10
CA THR A 78 20.39 -8.44 -8.28
C THR A 78 20.43 -7.57 -7.04
N VAL A 79 21.34 -6.61 -7.05
CA VAL A 79 21.41 -5.50 -6.10
C VAL A 79 20.08 -4.75 -6.21
N LEU A 80 19.14 -5.11 -5.33
CA LEU A 80 17.88 -4.44 -5.14
C LEU A 80 18.21 -3.01 -4.72
N LYS A 81 18.11 -2.06 -5.66
CA LYS A 81 18.03 -0.64 -5.32
C LYS A 81 16.69 -0.41 -4.62
N SER A 82 16.64 -0.75 -3.34
CA SER A 82 15.49 -0.55 -2.47
C SER A 82 15.35 0.95 -2.28
N ASN A 83 14.47 1.59 -3.05
CA ASN A 83 14.00 2.91 -2.73
C ASN A 83 13.07 2.75 -1.51
N THR A 84 13.65 2.62 -0.32
CA THR A 84 12.93 2.26 0.90
C THR A 84 11.90 3.34 1.19
N MET A 85 10.61 2.99 1.13
CA MET A 85 9.54 3.96 1.39
C MET A 85 9.46 4.25 2.89
N VAL A 86 10.07 5.35 3.32
CA VAL A 86 10.12 5.75 4.74
C VAL A 86 9.14 6.88 5.02
N TYR A 87 8.37 6.76 6.10
CA TYR A 87 7.49 7.83 6.59
C TYR A 87 7.52 7.91 8.12
N ASN A 88 7.88 9.08 8.67
CA ASN A 88 8.06 9.29 10.11
C ASN A 88 8.94 8.21 10.79
N GLY A 89 10.03 7.80 10.13
CA GLY A 89 10.95 6.77 10.64
C GLY A 89 10.42 5.33 10.58
N MET A 90 9.29 5.09 9.91
CA MET A 90 8.71 3.76 9.71
C MET A 90 8.87 3.33 8.24
N ASN A 91 9.17 2.05 8.01
CA ASN A 91 9.07 1.43 6.69
C ASN A 91 7.58 1.28 6.33
N MET A 92 7.17 1.94 5.24
CA MET A 92 5.82 1.96 4.67
C MET A 92 5.73 1.17 3.36
N GLU A 93 6.75 0.40 3.00
CA GLU A 93 6.82 -0.26 1.70
C GLU A 93 5.65 -1.21 1.46
N ALA A 94 5.30 -2.05 2.44
CA ALA A 94 4.15 -2.94 2.35
C ALA A 94 2.83 -2.18 2.18
N ILE A 95 2.67 -1.05 2.88
CA ILE A 95 1.48 -0.18 2.76
C ILE A 95 1.43 0.47 1.38
N HIS A 96 2.58 0.89 0.85
CA HIS A 96 2.68 1.47 -0.48
C HIS A 96 2.34 0.45 -1.58
N VAL A 97 2.83 -0.79 -1.46
CA VAL A 97 2.46 -1.89 -2.37
C VAL A 97 0.96 -2.13 -2.33
N LEU A 98 0.35 -2.18 -1.14
CA LEU A 98 -1.10 -2.33 -1.00
C LEU A 98 -1.88 -1.18 -1.67
N LEU A 99 -1.40 0.06 -1.53
CA LEU A 99 -2.02 1.22 -2.18
C LEU A 99 -1.94 1.13 -3.70
N ASN A 100 -0.77 0.76 -4.26
CA ASN A 100 -0.60 0.58 -5.71
C ASN A 100 -1.45 -0.57 -6.23
N PHE A 101 -1.53 -1.68 -5.47
CA PHE A 101 -2.38 -2.80 -5.80
C PHE A 101 -3.87 -2.41 -5.83
N MET A 102 -4.32 -1.64 -4.83
CA MET A 102 -5.67 -1.08 -4.82
C MET A 102 -5.93 -0.20 -6.05
N GLU A 103 -5.00 0.70 -6.41
CA GLU A 103 -5.14 1.54 -7.59
C GLU A 103 -5.25 0.73 -8.89
N LYS A 104 -4.38 -0.27 -9.09
CA LYS A 104 -4.47 -1.20 -10.23
C LYS A 104 -5.84 -1.87 -10.32
N ARG A 105 -6.42 -2.27 -9.18
CA ARG A 105 -7.76 -2.88 -9.12
C ARG A 105 -8.88 -1.91 -9.46
N ILE A 106 -8.73 -0.63 -9.13
CA ILE A 106 -9.69 0.39 -9.57
C ILE A 106 -9.57 0.60 -11.09
N ASP A 107 -8.35 0.64 -11.62
CA ASP A 107 -8.10 0.85 -13.06
C ASP A 107 -8.58 -0.30 -13.94
N LYS A 108 -8.55 -1.53 -13.42
CA LYS A 108 -9.15 -2.71 -14.08
C LYS A 108 -10.66 -2.58 -14.30
N GLY A 109 -11.35 -1.74 -13.52
CA GLY A 109 -12.74 -1.37 -13.76
C GLY A 109 -13.78 -2.48 -13.56
N SER A 110 -13.40 -3.63 -13.01
CA SER A 110 -14.25 -4.83 -12.91
C SER A 110 -14.00 -5.60 -11.60
N SER A 111 -14.95 -6.45 -11.22
CA SER A 111 -14.89 -7.30 -10.03
C SER A 111 -14.60 -6.55 -8.73
N TYR A 112 -15.14 -5.34 -8.55
CA TYR A 112 -14.85 -4.51 -7.36
C TYR A 112 -15.18 -5.20 -6.03
N ARG A 113 -16.25 -6.00 -5.97
CA ARG A 113 -16.64 -6.74 -4.76
C ARG A 113 -15.57 -7.74 -4.31
N GLU A 114 -15.03 -8.51 -5.24
CA GLU A 114 -14.08 -9.59 -4.94
C GLU A 114 -12.62 -9.12 -4.99
N GLY A 115 -12.31 -8.15 -5.86
CA GLY A 115 -10.95 -7.71 -6.13
C GLY A 115 -10.53 -6.41 -5.44
N LEU A 116 -11.44 -5.45 -5.25
CA LEU A 116 -11.13 -4.14 -4.67
C LEU A 116 -11.52 -4.04 -3.20
N THR A 117 -12.69 -4.56 -2.84
CA THR A 117 -13.25 -4.42 -1.49
C THR A 117 -12.30 -4.99 -0.42
N PRO A 118 -11.67 -6.17 -0.59
CA PRO A 118 -10.75 -6.68 0.44
C PRO A 118 -9.57 -5.75 0.73
N VAL A 119 -8.90 -5.23 -0.31
CA VAL A 119 -7.76 -4.31 -0.11
C VAL A 119 -8.19 -2.98 0.46
N LEU A 120 -9.34 -2.46 0.04
CA LEU A 120 -9.86 -1.17 0.52
C LEU A 120 -10.28 -1.26 2.00
N SER A 121 -10.93 -2.36 2.39
CA SER A 121 -11.24 -2.66 3.80
C SER A 121 -9.97 -2.79 4.64
N LEU A 122 -8.98 -3.54 4.16
CA LEU A 122 -7.70 -3.70 4.85
C LEU A 122 -6.99 -2.35 5.08
N LEU A 123 -6.89 -1.50 4.05
CA LEU A 123 -6.27 -0.17 4.17
C LEU A 123 -7.06 0.76 5.10
N THR A 124 -8.39 0.63 5.14
CA THR A 124 -9.26 1.37 6.05
C THR A 124 -8.98 0.97 7.50
N GLU A 125 -8.96 -0.33 7.80
CA GLU A 125 -8.66 -0.84 9.14
C GLU A 125 -7.23 -0.50 9.59
N CYS A 126 -6.23 -0.64 8.71
CA CYS A 126 -4.87 -0.20 8.99
C CYS A 126 -4.78 1.29 9.33
N SER A 127 -5.58 2.13 8.64
CA SER A 127 -5.64 3.57 8.90
C SER A 127 -6.29 3.91 10.24
N ARG A 128 -7.28 3.13 10.68
CA ARG A 128 -7.89 3.26 12.02
C ARG A 128 -6.90 2.87 13.09
N ALA A 129 -6.24 1.73 12.92
CA ALA A 129 -5.35 1.15 13.90
C ALA A 129 -4.05 1.95 14.08
N HIS A 130 -3.50 2.54 13.02
CA HIS A 130 -2.16 3.15 13.09
C HIS A 130 -2.08 4.57 12.49
N ARG A 131 -1.73 5.54 13.35
CA ARG A 131 -1.64 6.97 12.99
C ARG A 131 -0.65 7.26 11.85
N ASN A 132 0.51 6.61 11.83
CA ASN A 132 1.47 6.83 10.74
C ASN A 132 0.97 6.29 9.40
N ILE A 133 0.22 5.17 9.40
CA ILE A 133 -0.37 4.62 8.17
C ILE A 133 -1.42 5.59 7.64
N ARG A 134 -2.31 6.07 8.53
CA ARG A 134 -3.34 7.06 8.16
C ARG A 134 -2.75 8.31 7.55
N LYS A 135 -1.72 8.89 8.18
CA LYS A 135 -1.05 10.08 7.67
C LYS A 135 -0.34 9.83 6.33
N PHE A 136 0.40 8.73 6.21
CA PHE A 136 1.03 8.33 4.96
C PHE A 136 0.01 8.19 3.83
N LEU A 137 -1.05 7.41 4.04
CA LEU A 137 -2.11 7.22 3.03
C LEU A 137 -2.85 8.52 2.73
N LYS A 138 -3.08 9.38 3.72
CA LYS A 138 -3.67 10.71 3.49
C LYS A 138 -2.79 11.56 2.58
N ASP A 139 -1.48 11.57 2.81
CA ASP A 139 -0.54 12.37 2.01
C ASP A 139 -0.43 11.84 0.56
N GLN A 140 -0.56 10.52 0.37
CA GLN A 140 -0.57 9.88 -0.96
C GLN A 140 -1.90 10.04 -1.70
N VAL A 141 -3.04 9.84 -1.02
CA VAL A 141 -4.38 9.84 -1.62
C VAL A 141 -4.98 11.23 -1.69
N LEU A 142 -4.79 12.06 -0.67
CA LEU A 142 -5.40 13.39 -0.51
C LEU A 142 -4.32 14.46 -0.27
N PRO A 143 -3.37 14.65 -1.21
CA PRO A 143 -2.37 15.71 -1.09
C PRO A 143 -3.04 17.09 -1.01
N PRO A 144 -2.37 18.11 -0.45
CA PRO A 144 -2.93 19.45 -0.33
C PRO A 144 -3.51 19.94 -1.65
N LEU A 145 -4.75 20.42 -1.61
CA LEU A 145 -5.51 20.84 -2.78
C LEU A 145 -4.76 21.94 -3.54
N ARG A 146 -4.26 21.60 -4.74
CA ARG A 146 -3.68 22.59 -5.67
C ARG A 146 -4.70 23.07 -6.69
N ASP A 147 -5.66 22.22 -7.04
CA ASP A 147 -6.71 22.51 -8.00
C ASP A 147 -8.09 22.35 -7.34
N VAL A 148 -8.80 23.47 -7.23
CA VAL A 148 -10.18 23.60 -6.73
C VAL A 148 -11.15 24.02 -7.83
N THR A 149 -10.70 24.04 -9.08
CA THR A 149 -11.50 24.47 -10.23
C THR A 149 -12.22 23.31 -10.89
N ASN A 150 -11.57 22.14 -10.93
CA ASN A 150 -12.13 20.93 -11.49
C ASN A 150 -12.96 20.15 -10.47
N ARG A 151 -14.00 19.46 -10.95
CA ARG A 151 -14.81 18.58 -10.10
C ARG A 151 -13.95 17.44 -9.55
N PRO A 152 -14.13 17.04 -8.27
CA PRO A 152 -13.25 16.08 -7.61
C PRO A 152 -13.26 14.67 -8.23
N GLU A 153 -14.30 14.30 -8.97
CA GLU A 153 -14.40 13.04 -9.72
C GLU A 153 -13.62 13.03 -11.03
N VAL A 154 -13.23 14.21 -11.55
CA VAL A 154 -12.53 14.36 -12.83
C VAL A 154 -11.03 14.29 -12.61
N GLY A 155 -10.39 13.29 -13.23
CA GLY A 155 -8.94 13.10 -13.22
C GLY A 155 -8.52 11.64 -13.05
N SER A 156 -7.20 11.43 -13.08
CA SER A 156 -6.55 10.12 -13.03
C SER A 156 -5.89 9.80 -11.69
N THR A 157 -5.95 10.69 -10.70
CA THR A 157 -5.36 10.41 -9.38
C THR A 157 -6.21 9.41 -8.59
N VAL A 158 -5.61 8.74 -7.60
CA VAL A 158 -6.31 7.84 -6.66
C VAL A 158 -7.51 8.53 -6.01
N ARG A 159 -7.39 9.82 -5.64
CA ARG A 159 -8.50 10.63 -5.15
C ARG A 159 -9.67 10.64 -6.10
N ASN A 160 -9.43 11.00 -7.36
CA ASN A 160 -10.49 11.15 -8.35
C ASN A 160 -11.20 9.80 -8.59
N LYS A 161 -10.41 8.73 -8.66
CA LYS A 161 -10.89 7.35 -8.80
C LYS A 161 -11.79 6.94 -7.62
N LEU A 162 -11.36 7.18 -6.38
CA LEU A 162 -12.15 6.88 -5.18
C LEU A 162 -13.44 7.72 -5.09
N VAL A 163 -13.37 9.00 -5.45
CA VAL A 163 -14.56 9.88 -5.51
C VAL A 163 -15.56 9.37 -6.55
N ARG A 164 -15.12 8.89 -7.71
CA ARG A 164 -16.00 8.23 -8.70
C ARG A 164 -16.67 6.98 -8.15
N LEU A 165 -15.98 6.19 -7.32
CA LEU A 165 -16.55 5.00 -6.70
C LEU A 165 -17.66 5.33 -5.67
N MET A 166 -17.67 6.53 -5.09
CA MET A 166 -18.75 6.96 -4.18
C MET A 166 -20.12 7.11 -4.87
N THR A 167 -20.15 7.12 -6.19
CA THR A 167 -21.39 7.11 -7.00
C THR A 167 -21.60 5.80 -7.75
N HIS A 168 -20.86 4.74 -7.40
CA HIS A 168 -21.02 3.43 -8.01
C HIS A 168 -22.38 2.80 -7.67
N VAL A 169 -22.91 1.98 -8.59
CA VAL A 169 -24.24 1.34 -8.46
C VAL A 169 -24.27 0.28 -7.35
N ASP A 170 -23.14 -0.38 -7.10
CA ASP A 170 -22.97 -1.32 -5.99
C ASP A 170 -22.83 -0.56 -4.66
N LEU A 171 -23.79 -0.77 -3.76
CA LEU A 171 -23.84 -0.11 -2.45
C LEU A 171 -22.65 -0.46 -1.57
N GLY A 172 -22.15 -1.70 -1.63
CA GLY A 172 -21.01 -2.14 -0.85
C GLY A 172 -19.74 -1.39 -1.26
N VAL A 173 -19.47 -1.34 -2.57
CA VAL A 173 -18.32 -0.61 -3.14
C VAL A 173 -18.39 0.88 -2.81
N LYS A 174 -19.57 1.49 -2.99
CA LYS A 174 -19.80 2.89 -2.64
C LYS A 174 -19.53 3.17 -1.15
N GLN A 175 -20.03 2.30 -0.27
CA GLN A 175 -19.91 2.47 1.17
C GLN A 175 -18.45 2.40 1.62
N ILE A 176 -17.70 1.39 1.15
CA ILE A 176 -16.30 1.23 1.57
C ILE A 176 -15.40 2.35 1.03
N ALA A 177 -15.65 2.85 -0.19
CA ALA A 177 -14.91 4.00 -0.74
C ALA A 177 -15.16 5.28 0.06
N ALA A 178 -16.42 5.53 0.45
CA ALA A 178 -16.76 6.66 1.30
C ALA A 178 -16.16 6.53 2.69
N GLU A 179 -16.18 5.33 3.27
CA GLU A 179 -15.62 5.02 4.57
C GLU A 179 -14.10 5.25 4.59
N PHE A 180 -13.37 4.74 3.60
CA PHE A 180 -11.92 4.95 3.50
C PHE A 180 -11.56 6.43 3.45
N LEU A 181 -12.23 7.21 2.57
CA LEU A 181 -12.00 8.65 2.50
C LEU A 181 -12.36 9.36 3.81
N PHE A 182 -13.42 8.92 4.50
CA PHE A 182 -13.81 9.46 5.79
C PHE A 182 -12.73 9.23 6.86
N VAL A 183 -12.21 8.00 6.97
CA VAL A 183 -11.13 7.64 7.92
C VAL A 183 -9.90 8.51 7.69
N LEU A 184 -9.48 8.67 6.43
CA LEU A 184 -8.32 9.51 6.09
C LEU A 184 -8.53 10.99 6.42
N CYS A 185 -9.76 11.50 6.31
CA CYS A 185 -10.06 12.91 6.52
C CYS A 185 -10.31 13.30 7.98
N LYS A 186 -11.01 12.46 8.75
CA LYS A 186 -11.66 12.89 10.00
C LYS A 186 -11.29 12.11 11.25
N GLU A 187 -10.78 10.89 11.15
CA GLU A 187 -10.52 10.09 12.35
C GLU A 187 -9.25 10.58 13.05
N ARG A 188 -9.43 11.27 14.19
CA ARG A 188 -8.35 11.91 14.97
C ARG A 188 -7.61 10.88 15.79
#